data_AF-T0ZB82-F1
#
_entry.id   AF-T0ZB82-F1
#
_cell.length_a   1.000
_cell.length_b   1.000
_cell.length_c   1.000
_cell.angle_alpha   90.00
_cell.angle_beta   90.00
_cell.angle_gamma   90.00
#
_symmetry.space_group_name_H-M   'P 1'
#
loop_
_entity.id
_entity.type
_entity.pdbx_description
1 polymer ?
#
loop_
_entity_poly.entity_id
_entity_poly.type
_entity_poly.pdbx_seq_one_letter_code
_entity_poly.pdbx_strand_id
1 'polypeptide(L)'
;GFEKLAKVEIGYEELQLTDSERRVLDLLGKASRVLDYVFMEQICPAIPPLVEALKSNGGEENRKRLAYLMFNKSPFDALDGLKPFVKGNGICRDIAVYPEGITAEELESAIKNGEISADDAKSYYTAIRRENCMLIAVKYSEAYRARLEQASAIIGDAAEASDNESLKAYLKATATALLTNDYDEQQVL
;
A
#
# COMPACT_ATOMS: atom_id res chain seq x y z
N GLY A 1 -13.35 -19.97 -1.31
CA GLY A 1 -13.11 -18.54 -1.50
C GLY A 1 -13.49 -18.10 -2.90
N PHE A 2 -12.62 -18.35 -3.88
CA PHE A 2 -12.73 -17.82 -5.25
C PHE A 2 -14.09 -17.99 -5.94
N GLU A 3 -14.75 -19.14 -5.76
CA GLU A 3 -16.06 -19.43 -6.37
C GLU A 3 -17.21 -18.55 -5.84
N LYS A 4 -17.01 -17.87 -4.69
CA LYS A 4 -17.96 -16.90 -4.14
C LYS A 4 -17.88 -15.53 -4.83
N LEU A 5 -16.83 -15.28 -5.62
CA LEU A 5 -16.62 -14.00 -6.31
C LEU A 5 -17.18 -14.08 -7.73
N ALA A 6 -18.26 -13.36 -7.98
CA ALA A 6 -18.74 -13.16 -9.33
C ALA A 6 -17.76 -12.26 -10.11
N LYS A 7 -17.28 -12.74 -11.25
CA LYS A 7 -16.49 -11.90 -12.16
C LYS A 7 -17.42 -10.90 -12.82
N VAL A 8 -17.26 -9.63 -12.49
CA VAL A 8 -17.96 -8.51 -13.13
C VAL A 8 -16.95 -7.69 -13.91
N GLU A 9 -17.27 -7.38 -15.15
CA GLU A 9 -16.48 -6.46 -15.95
C GLU A 9 -16.82 -5.03 -15.53
N ILE A 10 -15.84 -4.33 -14.96
CA ILE A 10 -15.97 -2.90 -14.68
C ILE A 10 -15.49 -2.18 -15.93
N GLY A 11 -16.44 -1.90 -16.83
CA GLY A 11 -16.19 -1.04 -17.98
C GLY A 11 -16.30 0.43 -17.61
N TYR A 12 -15.69 1.28 -18.44
CA TYR A 12 -15.99 2.71 -18.52
C TYR A 12 -16.25 3.04 -19.99
N GLU A 13 -17.04 4.09 -20.25
CA GLU A 13 -17.25 4.55 -21.62
C GLU A 13 -15.96 5.22 -22.14
N GLU A 14 -15.11 4.44 -22.82
CA GLU A 14 -13.81 4.86 -23.35
C GLU A 14 -13.89 5.95 -24.44
N LEU A 15 -15.10 6.23 -24.91
CA LEU A 15 -15.44 7.17 -25.99
C LEU A 15 -15.28 8.65 -25.62
N GLN A 16 -14.94 8.98 -24.37
CA GLN A 16 -14.89 10.36 -23.88
C GLN A 16 -13.48 10.87 -23.54
N LEU A 17 -12.45 10.01 -23.57
CA LEU A 17 -11.10 10.40 -23.16
C LEU A 17 -10.22 10.79 -24.33
N THR A 18 -9.56 11.93 -24.20
CA THR A 18 -8.43 12.37 -25.03
C THR A 18 -7.23 11.43 -24.87
N ASP A 19 -6.29 11.48 -25.82
CA ASP A 19 -5.06 10.69 -25.74
C ASP A 19 -4.24 11.01 -24.47
N SER A 20 -4.27 12.27 -24.05
CA SER A 20 -3.66 12.78 -22.81
C SER A 20 -4.28 12.12 -21.58
N GLU A 21 -5.61 12.15 -21.46
CA GLU A 21 -6.32 11.50 -20.35
C GLU A 21 -6.11 9.98 -20.31
N ARG A 22 -6.09 9.32 -21.47
CA ARG A 22 -5.80 7.88 -21.56
C ARG A 22 -4.39 7.56 -21.04
N ARG A 23 -3.41 8.40 -21.38
CA ARG A 23 -2.03 8.26 -20.89
C ARG A 23 -1.95 8.47 -19.38
N VAL A 24 -2.64 9.48 -18.86
CA VAL A 24 -2.73 9.72 -17.40
C VAL A 24 -3.33 8.50 -16.71
N LEU A 25 -4.44 7.95 -17.20
CA LEU A 25 -5.08 6.78 -16.60
C LEU A 25 -4.18 5.53 -16.62
N ASP A 26 -3.47 5.26 -17.71
CA ASP A 26 -2.53 4.13 -17.76
C ASP A 26 -1.41 4.28 -16.72
N LEU A 27 -0.86 5.50 -16.57
CA LEU A 27 0.16 5.80 -15.57
C LEU A 27 -0.38 5.66 -14.14
N LEU A 28 -1.59 6.19 -13.86
CA LEU A 28 -2.22 6.03 -12.54
C LEU A 28 -2.54 4.56 -12.23
N GLY A 29 -2.93 3.76 -13.24
CA GLY A 29 -3.09 2.32 -13.11
C GLY A 29 -1.78 1.61 -12.76
N LYS A 30 -0.65 2.06 -13.31
CA LYS A 30 0.69 1.55 -12.95
C LYS A 30 1.08 1.96 -11.53
N ALA A 31 0.87 3.21 -11.14
CA ALA A 31 1.15 3.69 -9.79
C ALA A 31 0.30 2.96 -8.75
N SER A 32 -0.98 2.74 -9.02
CA SER A 32 -1.90 1.97 -8.15
C SER A 32 -1.38 0.56 -7.88
N ARG A 33 -0.83 -0.12 -8.90
CA ARG A 33 -0.21 -1.45 -8.71
C ARG A 33 1.05 -1.42 -7.84
N VAL A 34 1.78 -0.30 -7.79
CA VAL A 34 2.90 -0.14 -6.85
C VAL A 34 2.38 0.09 -5.44
N LEU A 35 1.33 0.90 -5.28
CA LEU A 35 0.71 1.16 -3.98
C LEU A 35 0.02 -0.07 -3.38
N ASP A 36 -0.47 -0.99 -4.21
CA ASP A 36 -0.90 -2.33 -3.77
C ASP A 36 0.19 -3.03 -2.97
N TYR A 37 1.47 -2.88 -3.35
CA TYR A 37 2.59 -3.48 -2.62
C TYR A 37 2.84 -2.80 -1.29
N VAL A 38 2.71 -1.47 -1.21
CA VAL A 38 2.80 -0.74 0.06
C VAL A 38 1.73 -1.24 1.02
N PHE A 39 0.48 -1.39 0.55
CA PHE A 39 -0.61 -1.92 1.37
C PHE A 39 -0.37 -3.37 1.82
N MET A 40 0.14 -4.22 0.92
CA MET A 40 0.52 -5.59 1.27
C MET A 40 1.65 -5.63 2.32
N GLU A 41 2.65 -4.74 2.21
CA GLU A 41 3.73 -4.61 3.19
C GLU A 41 3.22 -4.14 4.56
N GLN A 42 2.26 -3.22 4.60
CA GLN A 42 1.58 -2.76 5.82
C GLN A 42 0.80 -3.87 6.53
N ILE A 43 0.22 -4.80 5.76
CA ILE A 43 -0.42 -5.99 6.33
C ILE A 43 0.66 -6.94 6.84
N CYS A 44 1.61 -7.33 5.98
CA CYS A 44 2.66 -8.27 6.32
C CYS A 44 3.82 -8.24 5.31
N PRO A 45 5.08 -8.03 5.73
CA PRO A 45 6.25 -7.98 4.84
C PRO A 45 6.52 -9.26 4.06
N ALA A 46 5.94 -10.40 4.49
CA ALA A 46 6.06 -11.67 3.79
C ALA A 46 5.14 -11.79 2.57
N ILE A 47 4.18 -10.87 2.37
CA ILE A 47 3.22 -10.93 1.26
C ILE A 47 3.86 -10.63 -0.10
N PRO A 48 4.65 -9.54 -0.30
CA PRO A 48 5.28 -9.30 -1.59
C PRO A 48 6.18 -10.44 -2.08
N PRO A 49 7.05 -11.07 -1.25
CA PRO A 49 7.80 -12.25 -1.67
C PRO A 49 6.89 -13.42 -2.08
N LEU A 50 5.76 -13.63 -1.38
CA LEU A 50 4.78 -14.65 -1.75
C LEU A 50 4.12 -14.36 -3.11
N VAL A 51 3.82 -13.09 -3.41
CA VAL A 51 3.32 -12.67 -4.73
C VAL A 51 4.31 -13.03 -5.83
N GLU A 52 5.59 -12.72 -5.63
CA GLU A 52 6.63 -13.03 -6.63
C GLU A 52 6.87 -14.54 -6.78
N ALA A 53 6.78 -15.31 -5.70
CA ALA A 53 6.85 -16.77 -5.75
C ALA A 53 5.68 -17.39 -6.53
N LEU A 54 4.44 -16.90 -6.32
CA LEU A 54 3.26 -17.38 -7.05
C LEU A 54 3.32 -17.03 -8.54
N LYS A 55 3.86 -15.86 -8.90
CA LYS A 55 4.11 -15.48 -10.30
C LYS A 55 5.15 -16.39 -10.96
N SER A 56 6.27 -16.65 -10.27
CA SER A 56 7.41 -17.39 -10.83
C SER A 56 7.13 -18.87 -11.02
N ASN A 57 6.39 -19.50 -10.09
CA ASN A 57 6.13 -20.94 -10.12
C ASN A 57 5.03 -21.37 -11.11
N GLY A 58 4.26 -20.40 -11.66
CA GLY A 58 3.29 -20.64 -12.73
C GLY A 58 2.23 -21.72 -12.44
N GLY A 59 1.50 -22.13 -13.47
CA GLY A 59 0.43 -23.14 -13.35
C GLY A 59 -0.94 -22.56 -12.96
N GLU A 60 -2.00 -23.30 -13.30
CA GLU A 60 -3.39 -22.83 -13.12
C GLU A 60 -3.72 -22.56 -11.64
N GLU A 61 -3.29 -23.45 -10.76
CA GLU A 61 -3.54 -23.33 -9.33
C GLU A 61 -2.85 -22.10 -8.71
N ASN A 62 -1.57 -21.85 -9.04
CA ASN A 62 -0.88 -20.66 -8.55
C ASN A 62 -1.46 -19.37 -9.15
N ARG A 63 -1.95 -19.39 -10.40
CA ARG A 63 -2.67 -18.24 -10.98
C ARG A 63 -3.97 -17.95 -10.24
N LYS A 64 -4.74 -18.97 -9.86
CA LYS A 64 -5.95 -18.81 -9.03
C LYS A 64 -5.61 -18.27 -7.64
N ARG A 65 -4.57 -18.80 -6.99
CA ARG A 65 -4.08 -18.32 -5.69
C ARG A 65 -3.59 -16.88 -5.76
N LEU A 66 -2.82 -16.53 -6.79
CA LEU A 66 -2.35 -15.18 -7.03
C LEU A 66 -3.52 -14.22 -7.21
N ALA A 67 -4.50 -14.57 -8.04
CA ALA A 67 -5.70 -13.74 -8.23
C ALA A 67 -6.47 -13.55 -6.90
N TYR A 68 -6.61 -14.60 -6.09
CA TYR A 68 -7.29 -14.48 -4.80
C TYR A 68 -6.50 -13.68 -3.78
N LEU A 69 -5.16 -13.83 -3.76
CA LEU A 69 -4.27 -13.01 -2.94
C LEU A 69 -4.36 -11.55 -3.36
N MET A 70 -4.31 -11.24 -4.65
CA MET A 70 -4.44 -9.86 -5.14
C MET A 70 -5.82 -9.25 -4.87
N PHE A 71 -6.88 -10.07 -4.78
CA PHE A 71 -8.20 -9.63 -4.34
C PHE A 71 -8.21 -9.28 -2.84
N ASN A 72 -7.70 -10.16 -1.99
CA ASN A 72 -7.67 -9.95 -0.53
C ASN A 72 -6.52 -9.03 -0.07
N LYS A 73 -5.57 -8.72 -0.97
CA LYS A 73 -4.24 -8.15 -0.68
C LYS A 73 -3.50 -8.87 0.45
N SER A 74 -3.82 -10.14 0.68
CA SER A 74 -3.31 -10.93 1.79
C SER A 74 -3.52 -12.43 1.53
N PRO A 75 -2.83 -13.32 2.25
CA PRO A 75 -3.05 -14.77 2.17
C PRO A 75 -4.26 -15.23 2.98
N PHE A 76 -5.10 -14.30 3.45
CA PHE A 76 -6.26 -14.54 4.29
C PHE A 76 -7.55 -14.27 3.53
N ASP A 77 -8.55 -15.11 3.77
CA ASP A 77 -9.88 -14.96 3.17
C ASP A 77 -10.70 -13.93 3.94
N ALA A 78 -10.78 -12.70 3.42
CA ALA A 78 -11.55 -11.61 4.02
C ALA A 78 -13.05 -11.90 4.10
N LEU A 79 -13.55 -12.84 3.28
CA LEU A 79 -14.97 -13.25 3.26
C LEU A 79 -15.26 -14.46 4.15
N ASP A 80 -14.23 -15.05 4.78
CA ASP A 80 -14.35 -16.21 5.65
C ASP A 80 -13.52 -16.05 6.93
N GLY A 81 -13.66 -14.89 7.57
CA GLY A 81 -13.09 -14.62 8.90
C GLY A 81 -11.56 -14.63 8.92
N LEU A 82 -10.91 -14.17 7.85
CA LEU A 82 -9.45 -14.11 7.71
C LEU A 82 -8.77 -15.48 7.86
N LYS A 83 -9.44 -16.57 7.45
CA LYS A 83 -8.80 -17.89 7.41
C LYS A 83 -7.68 -17.90 6.36
N PRO A 84 -6.49 -18.42 6.68
CA PRO A 84 -5.40 -18.50 5.72
C PRO A 84 -5.73 -19.52 4.62
N PHE A 85 -5.63 -19.10 3.34
CA PHE A 85 -5.80 -20.00 2.19
C PHE A 85 -4.46 -20.37 1.53
N VAL A 86 -3.38 -19.65 1.86
CA VAL A 86 -2.01 -20.06 1.56
C VAL A 86 -1.40 -20.63 2.84
N LYS A 87 -0.76 -21.80 2.75
CA LYS A 87 -0.06 -22.44 3.88
C LYS A 87 1.43 -22.10 3.83
N GLY A 88 2.05 -21.83 4.97
CA GLY A 88 3.50 -21.60 5.07
C GLY A 88 3.90 -20.93 6.38
N ASN A 89 5.20 -20.98 6.69
CA ASN A 89 5.78 -20.23 7.79
C ASN A 89 5.88 -18.74 7.40
N GLY A 90 5.72 -17.83 8.37
CA GLY A 90 5.89 -16.38 8.14
C GLY A 90 4.61 -15.61 7.77
N ILE A 91 3.43 -16.23 7.92
CA ILE A 91 2.16 -15.49 7.85
C ILE A 91 2.05 -14.62 9.11
N CYS A 92 2.06 -13.30 8.96
CA CYS A 92 1.95 -12.36 10.08
C CYS A 92 0.61 -12.55 10.80
N ARG A 93 0.64 -12.55 12.14
CA ARG A 93 -0.57 -12.63 12.98
C ARG A 93 -1.17 -11.26 13.27
N ASP A 94 -0.31 -10.25 13.31
CA ASP A 94 -0.65 -8.84 13.47
C ASP A 94 -0.37 -8.07 12.18
N ILE A 95 -0.97 -6.89 12.04
CA ILE A 95 -0.62 -5.96 10.97
C ILE A 95 0.76 -5.35 11.22
N ALA A 96 1.57 -5.23 10.17
CA ALA A 96 2.95 -4.81 10.24
C ALA A 96 3.17 -3.29 10.35
N VAL A 97 2.12 -2.50 10.58
CA VAL A 97 2.26 -1.08 10.95
C VAL A 97 2.71 -0.90 12.41
N TYR A 98 2.65 -1.97 13.20
CA TYR A 98 3.26 -2.07 14.53
C TYR A 98 4.29 -3.21 14.57
N PRO A 99 5.25 -3.22 15.52
CA PRO A 99 6.14 -4.36 15.68
C PRO A 99 5.37 -5.58 16.24
N GLU A 100 5.77 -6.78 15.85
CA GLU A 100 5.14 -8.02 16.31
C GLU A 100 5.13 -8.09 17.85
N GLY A 101 3.98 -8.47 18.41
CA GLY A 101 3.81 -8.64 19.86
C GLY A 101 3.81 -7.35 20.68
N ILE A 102 3.70 -6.17 20.04
CA ILE A 102 3.45 -4.92 20.78
C ILE A 102 2.15 -5.03 21.59
N THR A 103 2.09 -4.37 22.74
CA THR A 103 0.84 -4.18 23.49
C THR A 103 0.46 -2.70 23.56
N ALA A 104 -0.81 -2.42 23.86
CA ALA A 104 -1.27 -1.05 24.08
C ALA A 104 -0.50 -0.39 25.23
N GLU A 105 -0.28 -1.13 26.33
CA GLU A 105 0.44 -0.65 27.51
C GLU A 105 1.90 -0.33 27.21
N GLU A 106 2.55 -1.12 26.34
CA GLU A 106 3.91 -0.84 25.89
C GLU A 106 3.97 0.47 25.10
N LEU A 107 3.07 0.66 24.13
CA LEU A 107 3.02 1.89 23.34
C LEU A 107 2.69 3.11 24.21
N GLU A 108 1.71 2.99 25.12
CA GLU A 108 1.36 4.04 26.07
C GLU A 108 2.53 4.40 26.99
N SER A 109 3.30 3.40 27.44
CA SER A 109 4.49 3.62 28.26
C SER A 109 5.60 4.32 27.49
N ALA A 110 5.85 3.92 26.22
CA ALA A 110 6.82 4.58 25.35
C ALA A 110 6.46 6.05 25.11
N ILE A 111 5.17 6.36 24.91
CA ILE A 111 4.69 7.75 24.79
C ILE A 111 4.93 8.52 26.10
N LYS A 112 4.54 7.94 27.24
CA LYS A 112 4.68 8.59 28.55
C LYS A 112 6.13 8.86 28.94
N ASN A 113 7.03 7.96 28.58
CA ASN A 113 8.46 8.07 28.86
C ASN A 113 9.21 8.96 27.86
N GLY A 114 8.55 9.42 26.80
CA GLY A 114 9.14 10.27 25.78
C GLY A 114 10.01 9.54 24.76
N GLU A 115 9.88 8.20 24.64
CA GLU A 115 10.55 7.41 23.61
C GLU A 115 9.96 7.71 22.22
N ILE A 116 8.63 7.90 22.16
CA ILE A 116 7.90 8.36 20.96
C ILE A 116 7.02 9.53 21.35
N SER A 117 6.88 10.53 20.46
CA SER A 117 5.89 11.59 20.66
C SER A 117 4.45 11.07 20.53
N ALA A 118 3.52 11.64 21.29
CA ALA A 118 2.10 11.26 21.17
C ALA A 118 1.52 11.56 19.78
N ASP A 119 2.03 12.60 19.11
CA ASP A 119 1.58 13.00 17.78
C ASP A 119 2.06 12.01 16.72
N ASP A 120 3.33 11.59 16.78
CA ASP A 120 3.86 10.58 15.86
C ASP A 120 3.19 9.22 16.10
N ALA A 121 2.88 8.86 17.34
CA ALA A 121 2.20 7.61 17.64
C ALA A 121 0.73 7.56 17.14
N LYS A 122 0.10 8.73 16.97
CA LYS A 122 -1.29 8.87 16.49
C LYS A 122 -1.39 9.25 15.02
N SER A 123 -0.26 9.55 14.38
CA SER A 123 -0.22 9.97 12.99
C SER A 123 -0.71 8.86 12.07
N TYR A 124 -1.49 9.22 11.05
CA TYR A 124 -1.91 8.31 9.99
C TYR A 124 -0.77 7.90 9.04
N TYR A 125 0.39 8.55 9.16
CA TYR A 125 1.50 8.45 8.22
C TYR A 125 2.81 7.98 8.88
N THR A 126 2.70 7.29 10.02
CA THR A 126 3.84 6.71 10.73
C THR A 126 3.57 5.23 11.01
N ALA A 127 4.62 4.43 10.94
CA ALA A 127 4.62 3.05 11.36
C ALA A 127 5.46 2.94 12.62
N ILE A 128 4.98 2.21 13.63
CA ILE A 128 5.75 1.97 14.84
C ILE A 128 6.68 0.79 14.57
N ARG A 129 7.94 0.94 14.97
CA ARG A 129 8.98 -0.09 14.82
C ARG A 129 9.70 -0.27 16.15
N ARG A 130 10.42 -1.38 16.28
CA ARG A 130 11.30 -1.63 17.41
C ARG A 130 12.74 -1.59 16.92
N GLU A 131 13.55 -0.69 17.48
CA GLU A 131 14.98 -0.55 17.19
C GLU A 131 15.75 -0.52 18.52
N ASN A 132 16.77 -1.38 18.66
CA ASN A 132 17.56 -1.50 19.89
C ASN A 132 16.71 -1.64 21.16
N CYS A 133 15.63 -2.42 21.09
CA CYS A 133 14.64 -2.64 22.16
C CYS A 133 13.79 -1.42 22.56
N MET A 134 13.87 -0.30 21.84
CA MET A 134 12.99 0.86 22.02
C MET A 134 11.98 0.94 20.89
N LEU A 135 10.81 1.51 21.17
CA LEU A 135 9.85 1.83 20.13
C LEU A 135 10.24 3.14 19.44
N ILE A 136 10.14 3.18 18.12
CA ILE A 136 10.32 4.39 17.31
C ILE A 136 9.14 4.57 16.36
N ALA A 137 8.82 5.82 16.01
CA ALA A 137 7.88 6.13 14.93
C ALA A 137 8.67 6.44 13.64
N VAL A 138 8.37 5.69 12.58
CA VAL A 138 9.01 5.83 11.27
C VAL A 138 7.98 6.36 10.29
N LYS A 139 8.28 7.48 9.63
CA LYS A 139 7.40 8.06 8.60
C LYS A 139 7.18 7.06 7.46
N TYR A 140 6.00 7.04 6.86
CA TYR A 140 5.71 6.16 5.73
C TYR A 140 6.63 6.39 4.54
N SER A 141 6.99 7.64 4.25
CA SER A 141 7.97 7.97 3.20
C SER A 141 9.35 7.32 3.42
N GLU A 142 9.69 6.98 4.66
CA GLU A 142 10.92 6.26 5.01
C GLU A 142 10.69 4.76 5.05
N ALA A 143 9.62 4.32 5.73
CA ALA A 143 9.31 2.90 5.90
C ALA A 143 9.06 2.17 4.57
N TYR A 144 8.49 2.85 3.58
CA TYR A 144 8.12 2.29 2.28
C TYR A 144 8.83 2.98 1.10
N ARG A 145 9.98 3.64 1.38
CA ARG A 145 10.69 4.53 0.45
C ARG A 145 10.81 3.99 -0.96
N ALA A 146 11.33 2.78 -1.13
CA ALA A 146 11.60 2.21 -2.45
C ALA A 146 10.33 2.13 -3.34
N ARG A 147 9.19 1.78 -2.74
CA ARG A 147 7.90 1.72 -3.45
C ARG A 147 7.32 3.11 -3.67
N LEU A 148 7.43 3.99 -2.69
CA LEU A 148 6.91 5.35 -2.77
C LEU A 148 7.69 6.22 -3.76
N GLU A 149 9.00 6.04 -3.89
CA GLU A 149 9.82 6.63 -4.96
C GLU A 149 9.36 6.18 -6.34
N GLN A 150 9.12 4.88 -6.51
CA GLN A 150 8.60 4.34 -7.77
C GLN A 150 7.21 4.90 -8.10
N ALA A 151 6.30 4.93 -7.13
CA ALA A 151 4.96 5.48 -7.33
C ALA A 151 4.99 6.99 -7.60
N SER A 152 5.81 7.74 -6.85
CA SER A 152 6.02 9.17 -7.02
C SER A 152 6.50 9.52 -8.43
N ALA A 153 7.50 8.79 -8.96
CA ALA A 153 7.98 9.00 -10.32
C ALA A 153 6.87 8.79 -11.37
N ILE A 154 6.09 7.70 -11.26
CA ILE A 154 5.00 7.40 -12.19
C ILE A 154 3.88 8.46 -12.11
N ILE A 155 3.55 8.92 -10.90
CA ILE A 155 2.55 9.98 -10.69
C ILE A 155 3.05 11.33 -11.24
N GLY A 156 4.35 11.61 -11.11
CA GLY A 156 4.98 12.77 -11.75
C GLY A 156 4.87 12.71 -13.28
N ASP A 157 5.15 11.56 -13.88
CA ASP A 157 4.94 11.35 -15.32
C ASP A 157 3.48 11.54 -15.74
N ALA A 158 2.53 11.13 -14.89
CA ALA A 158 1.10 11.34 -15.12
C ALA A 158 0.75 12.84 -15.06
N ALA A 159 1.35 13.59 -14.15
CA ALA A 159 1.16 15.03 -14.06
C ALA A 159 1.64 15.74 -15.34
N GLU A 160 2.84 15.39 -15.83
CA GLU A 160 3.39 15.96 -17.07
C GLU A 160 2.59 15.55 -18.32
N ALA A 161 1.96 14.38 -18.29
CA ALA A 161 1.09 13.94 -19.38
C ALA A 161 -0.27 14.64 -19.40
N SER A 162 -0.71 15.28 -18.31
CA SER A 162 -2.03 15.90 -18.20
C SER A 162 -2.09 17.30 -18.84
N ASP A 163 -3.07 17.53 -19.71
CA ASP A 163 -3.40 18.89 -20.20
C ASP A 163 -4.31 19.67 -19.25
N ASN A 164 -4.91 19.00 -18.25
CA ASN A 164 -5.68 19.65 -17.21
C ASN A 164 -4.74 20.18 -16.11
N GLU A 165 -4.70 21.51 -15.96
CA GLU A 165 -3.78 22.19 -15.03
C GLU A 165 -4.07 21.89 -13.56
N SER A 166 -5.34 21.77 -13.14
CA SER A 166 -5.65 21.45 -11.74
C SER A 166 -5.28 19.99 -11.42
N LEU A 167 -5.56 19.06 -12.33
CA LEU A 167 -5.14 17.67 -12.18
C LEU A 167 -3.60 17.56 -12.16
N LYS A 168 -2.90 18.28 -13.03
CA LYS A 168 -1.43 18.34 -13.04
C LYS A 168 -0.88 18.84 -11.71
N ALA A 169 -1.43 19.92 -11.17
CA ALA A 169 -1.03 20.45 -9.87
C ALA A 169 -1.24 19.43 -8.75
N TYR A 170 -2.43 18.81 -8.70
CA TYR A 170 -2.75 17.78 -7.71
C TYR A 170 -1.81 16.57 -7.78
N LEU A 171 -1.52 16.07 -8.99
CA LEU A 171 -0.62 14.93 -9.19
C LEU A 171 0.83 15.26 -8.79
N LYS A 172 1.31 16.48 -9.08
CA LYS A 172 2.64 16.95 -8.62
C LYS A 172 2.71 17.01 -7.10
N ALA A 173 1.71 17.61 -6.46
CA ALA A 173 1.64 17.65 -5.00
C ALA A 173 1.63 16.22 -4.42
N THR A 174 0.82 15.32 -5.00
CA THR A 174 0.73 13.91 -4.58
C THR A 174 2.08 13.19 -4.71
N ALA A 175 2.78 13.35 -5.83
CA ALA A 175 4.11 12.75 -6.02
C ALA A 175 5.11 13.24 -4.97
N THR A 176 5.10 14.53 -4.64
CA THR A 176 5.96 15.12 -3.60
C THR A 176 5.63 14.55 -2.22
N ALA A 177 4.35 14.49 -1.86
CA ALA A 177 3.90 14.03 -0.54
C ALA A 177 4.29 12.59 -0.22
N LEU A 178 4.31 11.71 -1.23
CA LEU A 178 4.79 10.33 -1.05
C LEU A 178 6.25 10.28 -0.57
N LEU A 179 7.05 11.31 -0.87
CA LEU A 179 8.46 11.40 -0.47
C LEU A 179 8.66 12.22 0.81
N THR A 180 7.86 13.26 1.02
CA THR A 180 8.00 14.18 2.16
C THR A 180 7.21 13.76 3.39
N ASN A 181 6.19 12.90 3.20
CA ASN A 181 5.21 12.51 4.22
C ASN A 181 4.26 13.66 4.64
N ASP A 182 4.18 14.72 3.84
CA ASP A 182 3.33 15.90 4.05
C ASP A 182 2.25 15.94 2.97
N TYR A 183 0.98 15.79 3.39
CA TYR A 183 -0.18 15.66 2.52
C TYR A 183 -1.18 16.83 2.66
N ASP A 184 -0.70 17.99 3.12
CA ASP A 184 -1.58 19.15 3.30
C ASP A 184 -1.81 19.91 1.99
N GLU A 185 -0.82 19.94 1.09
CA GLU A 185 -0.89 20.68 -0.17
C GLU A 185 -2.04 20.21 -1.07
N GLN A 186 -2.35 18.91 -1.09
CA GLN A 186 -3.43 18.36 -1.93
C GLN A 186 -4.82 18.78 -1.46
N GLN A 187 -4.98 19.23 -0.21
CA GLN A 187 -6.30 19.56 0.37
C GLN A 187 -6.77 20.97 0.01
N VAL A 188 -5.88 21.80 -0.53
CA VAL A 188 -6.15 23.22 -0.81
C VAL A 188 -6.05 23.59 -2.30
N LEU A 189 -5.70 22.62 -3.14
CA LEU A 189 -5.68 22.72 -4.61
C LEU A 189 -7.06 22.36 -5.21
#